data_AF-A0A847AA09-F1
#
_entry.id   AF-A0A847AA09-F1
#
_cell.length_a   1.000
_cell.length_b   1.000
_cell.length_c   1.000
_cell.angle_alpha   90.00
_cell.angle_beta   90.00
_cell.angle_gamma   90.00
#
_symmetry.space_group_name_H-M   'P 1'
#
loop_
_entity.id
_entity.type
_entity.pdbx_description
1 polymer ?
#
loop_
_entity_poly.entity_id
_entity_poly.type
_entity_poly.pdbx_seq_one_letter_code
_entity_poly.pdbx_strand_id
1 'polypeptide(L)'
;LSDDPAHHILPVNCETTPENYLGPLVKNPPGRLVVVDAAEMGLPPGSVRRVDLAGSGSVSFSSHGIPLHLLLEPLEGRTEIIVIGIQPAARGIGEELSPEVSEAVKRVAHALRQGEEYGIEGYQENLSPR
;
A
#
# COMPACT_ATOMS: atom_id res chain seq x y z
N LEU A 1 11.82 28.83 8.57
CA LEU A 1 11.51 28.02 7.38
C LEU A 1 10.40 27.08 7.81
N SER A 2 9.18 27.58 7.64
CA SER A 2 7.92 26.95 8.01
C SER A 2 7.38 26.30 6.76
N ASP A 3 7.05 25.02 6.83
CA ASP A 3 5.93 24.34 6.17
C ASP A 3 6.03 22.86 6.55
N ASP A 4 5.25 22.44 7.55
CA ASP A 4 5.13 21.05 7.99
C ASP A 4 3.85 20.43 7.40
N PRO A 5 3.94 19.73 6.26
CA PRO A 5 2.81 19.00 5.67
C PRO A 5 2.40 17.73 6.46
N ALA A 6 3.06 17.38 7.58
CA ALA A 6 2.79 16.14 8.31
C ALA A 6 1.61 16.18 9.30
N HIS A 7 0.98 17.33 9.55
CA HIS A 7 -0.04 17.49 10.61
C HIS A 7 -1.38 16.74 10.39
N HIS A 8 -1.58 16.10 9.24
CA HIS A 8 -2.85 15.42 8.91
C HIS A 8 -2.70 13.92 8.61
N ILE A 9 -1.53 13.31 8.81
CA ILE A 9 -1.31 11.89 8.56
C ILE A 9 -1.19 11.16 9.90
N LEU A 10 -2.06 10.16 10.12
CA LEU A 10 -1.97 9.24 11.26
C LEU A 10 -1.37 7.90 10.78
N PRO A 11 -0.06 7.66 10.97
CA PRO A 11 0.54 6.37 10.63
C PRO A 11 0.08 5.30 11.61
N VAL A 12 -0.36 4.16 11.09
CA VAL A 12 -0.73 2.98 11.87
C VAL A 12 0.09 1.81 11.35
N ASN A 13 0.83 1.15 12.24
CA ASN A 13 1.50 -0.10 11.90
C ASN A 13 0.54 -1.26 12.18
N CYS A 14 0.08 -1.92 11.11
CA CYS A 14 -0.86 -3.03 11.20
C CYS A 14 -0.19 -4.41 11.40
N GLU A 15 1.15 -4.46 11.38
CA GLU A 15 1.93 -5.71 11.35
C GLU A 15 1.31 -6.72 10.38
N THR A 16 0.85 -7.88 10.88
CA THR A 16 0.19 -8.92 10.07
C THR A 16 -1.33 -8.99 10.27
N THR A 17 -1.93 -8.08 11.05
CA THR A 17 -3.36 -8.15 11.42
C THR A 17 -4.12 -6.84 11.11
N PRO A 18 -4.24 -6.44 9.83
CA PRO A 18 -4.98 -5.24 9.43
C PRO A 18 -6.46 -5.26 9.88
N GLU A 19 -7.07 -6.44 10.08
CA GLU A 19 -8.45 -6.62 10.52
C GLU A 19 -8.75 -5.96 11.88
N ASN A 20 -7.77 -5.90 12.78
CA ASN A 20 -7.94 -5.31 14.12
C ASN A 20 -8.15 -3.79 14.07
N TYR A 21 -7.79 -3.16 12.96
CA TYR A 21 -7.86 -1.72 12.77
C TYR A 21 -9.12 -1.29 11.99
N LEU A 22 -9.91 -2.23 11.48
CA LEU A 22 -11.13 -1.92 10.74
C LEU A 22 -12.22 -1.32 11.62
N GLY A 23 -12.39 -1.79 12.86
CA GLY A 23 -13.44 -1.31 13.77
C GLY A 23 -13.41 0.22 13.97
N PRO A 24 -12.26 0.82 14.33
CA PRO A 24 -12.10 2.26 14.41
C PRO A 24 -12.37 2.99 13.09
N LEU A 25 -11.86 2.47 11.96
CA LEU A 25 -12.01 3.08 10.64
C LEU A 25 -13.49 3.09 10.19
N VAL A 26 -14.23 2.01 10.40
CA VAL A 26 -15.65 1.94 10.02
C VAL A 26 -16.51 2.88 10.86
N LYS A 27 -16.17 3.01 12.14
CA LYS A 27 -16.88 3.88 13.09
C LYS A 27 -16.69 5.36 12.76
N ASN A 28 -15.45 5.76 12.43
CA ASN A 28 -15.08 7.12 12.07
C ASN A 28 -14.24 7.08 10.78
N PRO A 29 -14.88 7.00 9.59
CA PRO A 29 -14.15 6.87 8.34
C PRO A 29 -13.30 8.12 8.09
N PRO A 30 -12.02 7.98 7.76
CA PRO A 30 -11.21 9.10 7.33
C PRO A 30 -11.66 9.57 5.94
N GLY A 31 -11.34 10.80 5.57
CA GLY A 31 -11.58 11.27 4.20
C GLY A 31 -10.75 10.47 3.18
N ARG A 32 -9.55 10.04 3.57
CA ARG A 32 -8.62 9.23 2.77
C ARG A 32 -7.93 8.19 3.63
N LEU A 33 -7.77 6.98 3.09
CA LEU A 33 -6.99 5.88 3.64
C LEU A 33 -5.93 5.47 2.61
N VAL A 34 -4.66 5.51 3.01
CA VAL A 34 -3.56 4.97 2.21
C VAL A 34 -3.06 3.69 2.85
N VAL A 35 -3.10 2.59 2.11
CA VAL A 35 -2.54 1.30 2.52
C VAL A 35 -1.24 1.07 1.78
N VAL A 36 -0.18 0.74 2.51
CA VAL A 36 1.12 0.39 1.93
C VAL A 36 1.46 -1.03 2.35
N ASP A 37 1.67 -1.92 1.38
CA ASP A 37 1.97 -3.33 1.65
C ASP A 37 2.95 -3.90 0.61
N ALA A 38 3.58 -5.03 0.95
CA ALA A 38 4.33 -5.83 -0.01
C ALA A 38 3.37 -6.45 -1.03
N ALA A 39 3.69 -6.31 -2.31
CA ALA A 39 2.84 -6.76 -3.41
C ALA A 39 3.69 -7.51 -4.44
N GLU A 40 3.37 -8.77 -4.71
CA GLU A 40 3.99 -9.54 -5.78
C GLU A 40 3.40 -9.11 -7.12
N MET A 41 4.21 -8.42 -7.93
CA MET A 41 3.82 -7.78 -9.18
C MET A 41 4.65 -8.26 -10.37
N GLY A 42 5.61 -9.17 -10.17
CA GLY A 42 6.54 -9.61 -11.22
C GLY A 42 7.47 -8.50 -11.73
N LEU A 43 7.67 -7.44 -10.94
CA LEU A 43 8.54 -6.31 -11.26
C LEU A 43 9.93 -6.49 -10.61
N PRO A 44 10.93 -5.65 -10.94
CA PRO A 44 12.18 -5.62 -10.19
C PRO A 44 11.96 -5.32 -8.69
N PRO A 45 12.71 -5.92 -7.75
CA PRO A 45 12.61 -5.63 -6.32
C PRO A 45 12.68 -4.13 -6.01
N GLY A 46 11.84 -3.66 -5.07
CA GLY A 46 11.73 -2.24 -4.73
C GLY A 46 10.95 -1.39 -5.74
N SER A 47 10.36 -1.99 -6.77
CA SER A 47 9.37 -1.30 -7.62
C SER A 47 8.15 -0.91 -6.78
N VAL A 48 7.66 0.30 -6.98
CA VAL A 48 6.51 0.87 -6.26
C VAL A 48 5.39 1.14 -7.25
N ARG A 49 4.17 0.72 -6.94
CA ARG A 49 2.99 0.96 -7.79
C ARG A 49 1.77 1.30 -6.97
N ARG A 50 0.91 2.15 -7.51
CA ARG A 50 -0.46 2.32 -7.02
C ARG A 50 -1.33 1.21 -7.61
N VAL A 51 -1.92 0.39 -6.75
CA VAL A 51 -2.70 -0.79 -7.14
C VAL A 51 -4.18 -0.46 -7.01
N ASP A 52 -4.95 -0.81 -8.05
CA ASP A 52 -6.41 -0.68 -8.03
C ASP A 52 -7.05 -1.94 -7.45
N LEU A 53 -7.76 -1.79 -6.33
CA LEU A 53 -8.47 -2.88 -5.65
C LEU A 53 -9.54 -3.53 -6.54
N ALA A 54 -10.15 -2.78 -7.46
CA ALA A 54 -11.22 -3.28 -8.31
C ALA A 54 -10.71 -4.05 -9.55
N GLY A 55 -9.43 -3.89 -9.90
CA GLY A 55 -8.84 -4.44 -11.14
C GLY A 55 -7.69 -5.43 -10.93
N SER A 56 -7.14 -5.55 -9.74
CA SER A 56 -5.89 -6.28 -9.49
C SER A 56 -6.07 -7.76 -9.10
N GLY A 57 -6.93 -8.50 -9.82
CA GLY A 57 -7.14 -9.93 -9.56
C GLY A 57 -5.87 -10.81 -9.60
N SER A 58 -4.76 -10.25 -10.09
CA SER A 58 -3.44 -10.87 -10.23
C SER A 58 -2.41 -10.45 -9.18
N VAL A 59 -2.63 -9.39 -8.39
CA VAL A 59 -1.65 -8.92 -7.39
C VAL A 59 -1.89 -9.61 -6.05
N SER A 60 -0.89 -10.37 -5.60
CA SER A 60 -0.90 -11.00 -4.28
C SER A 60 -0.22 -10.07 -3.27
N PHE A 61 -0.98 -9.63 -2.26
CA PHE A 61 -0.49 -8.89 -1.11
C PHE A 61 -0.03 -9.86 -0.02
N SER A 62 1.11 -9.59 0.64
CA SER A 62 1.83 -10.60 1.42
C SER A 62 1.37 -10.81 2.86
N SER A 63 0.22 -10.28 3.27
CA SER A 63 -0.35 -10.56 4.59
C SER A 63 -1.18 -11.86 4.55
N HIS A 64 -0.70 -12.91 5.22
CA HIS A 64 -1.45 -14.15 5.45
C HIS A 64 -2.84 -13.85 6.05
N GLY A 65 -3.92 -13.95 5.28
CA GLY A 65 -5.26 -13.63 5.77
C GLY A 65 -6.33 -13.40 4.70
N ILE A 66 -7.35 -12.64 5.08
CA ILE A 66 -8.45 -12.20 4.21
C ILE A 66 -7.86 -11.27 3.12
N PRO A 67 -8.21 -11.47 1.84
CA PRO A 67 -7.80 -10.57 0.76
C PRO A 67 -8.07 -9.09 1.09
N LEU A 68 -7.08 -8.22 0.86
CA LEU A 68 -7.14 -6.81 1.22
C LEU A 68 -8.39 -6.09 0.69
N HIS A 69 -8.86 -6.43 -0.52
CA HIS A 69 -10.10 -5.86 -1.06
C HIS A 69 -11.33 -6.15 -0.19
N LEU A 70 -11.46 -7.38 0.34
CA LEU A 70 -12.57 -7.75 1.22
C LEU A 70 -12.47 -7.05 2.58
N LEU A 71 -11.25 -6.82 3.08
CA LEU A 71 -11.06 -6.07 4.32
C LEU A 71 -11.51 -4.61 4.19
N LEU A 72 -11.34 -4.03 3.00
CA LEU A 72 -11.59 -2.62 2.75
C LEU A 72 -13.00 -2.32 2.22
N GLU A 73 -13.75 -3.35 1.78
CA GLU A 73 -15.14 -3.27 1.32
C GLU A 73 -16.05 -2.41 2.23
N PRO A 74 -16.01 -2.52 3.58
CA PRO A 74 -16.87 -1.70 4.46
C PRO A 74 -16.61 -0.18 4.41
N LEU A 75 -15.48 0.24 3.84
CA LEU A 75 -15.07 1.64 3.72
C LEU A 75 -15.33 2.20 2.31
N GLU A 76 -15.67 1.35 1.35
CA GLU A 76 -15.96 1.78 -0.02
C GLU A 76 -17.11 2.79 -0.07
N GLY A 77 -16.95 3.81 -0.93
CA GLY A 77 -17.90 4.92 -1.07
C GLY A 77 -17.96 5.90 0.12
N ARG A 78 -17.33 5.57 1.26
CA ARG A 78 -17.23 6.45 2.45
C ARG A 78 -15.85 7.06 2.61
N THR A 79 -14.82 6.36 2.15
CA THR A 79 -13.40 6.72 2.26
C THR A 79 -12.76 6.64 0.88
N GLU A 80 -11.94 7.63 0.52
CA GLU A 80 -11.04 7.49 -0.63
C GLU A 80 -9.90 6.53 -0.27
N ILE A 81 -9.77 5.42 -1.00
CA ILE A 81 -8.79 4.37 -0.70
C ILE A 81 -7.70 4.37 -1.77
N ILE A 82 -6.45 4.41 -1.33
CA ILE A 82 -5.26 4.30 -2.19
C ILE A 82 -4.42 3.13 -1.68
N VAL A 83 -4.12 2.18 -2.55
CA VAL A 83 -3.22 1.07 -2.22
C VAL A 83 -1.90 1.26 -2.95
N ILE A 84 -0.80 1.18 -2.21
CA ILE A 84 0.56 1.27 -2.71
C ILE A 84 1.24 -0.08 -2.44
N GLY A 85 1.60 -0.77 -3.52
CA GLY A 85 2.36 -2.01 -3.47
C GLY A 85 3.86 -1.75 -3.63
N ILE A 86 4.68 -2.42 -2.82
CA ILE A 86 6.14 -2.49 -3.00
C ILE A 86 6.52 -3.93 -3.37
N GLN A 87 7.18 -4.11 -4.51
CA GLN A 87 7.68 -5.41 -4.94
C GLN A 87 8.75 -5.90 -3.95
N PRO A 88 8.54 -7.05 -3.27
CA PRO A 88 9.56 -7.62 -2.40
C PRO A 88 10.73 -8.18 -3.22
N ALA A 89 11.91 -8.27 -2.59
CA ALA A 89 12.96 -9.14 -3.09
C ALA A 89 12.66 -10.58 -2.69
N ALA A 90 13.00 -11.55 -3.54
CA ALA A 90 12.96 -12.96 -3.16
C ALA A 90 14.02 -13.22 -2.08
N ARG A 91 13.59 -13.27 -0.81
CA ARG A 91 14.45 -13.48 0.37
C ARG A 91 13.82 -14.49 1.34
N GLY A 92 14.65 -15.25 2.03
CA GLY A 92 14.21 -16.24 3.01
C GLY A 92 13.63 -15.60 4.28
N ILE A 93 12.89 -16.41 5.06
CA ILE A 93 12.37 -16.01 6.36
C ILE A 93 13.54 -15.63 7.29
N GLY A 94 13.49 -14.44 7.88
CA GLY A 94 14.51 -13.93 8.81
C GLY A 94 15.60 -13.07 8.18
N GLU A 95 15.52 -12.79 6.88
CA GLU A 95 16.41 -11.85 6.21
C GLU A 95 15.94 -10.40 6.37
N GLU A 96 16.89 -9.47 6.49
CA GLU A 96 16.60 -8.03 6.49
C GLU A 96 16.05 -7.57 5.13
N LEU A 97 15.38 -6.41 5.12
CA LEU A 97 14.93 -5.76 3.89
C LEU A 97 16.11 -5.60 2.92
N SER A 98 15.87 -5.86 1.64
CA SER A 98 16.88 -5.58 0.63
C SER A 98 17.12 -4.07 0.52
N PRO A 99 18.33 -3.63 0.11
CA PRO A 99 18.60 -2.21 -0.10
C PRO A 99 17.57 -1.55 -1.03
N GLU A 100 17.15 -2.24 -2.09
CA GLU A 100 16.16 -1.75 -3.06
C GLU A 100 14.79 -1.52 -2.42
N VAL A 101 14.34 -2.45 -1.58
CA VAL A 101 13.07 -2.34 -0.85
C VAL A 101 13.17 -1.26 0.24
N SER A 102 14.30 -1.17 0.95
CA SER A 102 14.53 -0.12 1.95
C SER A 102 14.45 1.27 1.33
N GLU A 103 15.09 1.49 0.18
CA GLU A 103 14.99 2.75 -0.55
C GLU A 103 13.59 3.00 -1.11
N ALA A 104 12.86 1.95 -1.52
CA ALA A 104 11.46 2.06 -1.92
C ALA A 104 10.57 2.56 -0.78
N VAL A 105 10.70 1.99 0.43
CA VAL A 105 9.96 2.44 1.62
C VAL A 105 10.26 3.91 1.94
N LYS A 106 11.52 4.33 1.87
CA LYS A 106 11.90 5.74 2.10
C LYS A 106 11.25 6.67 1.07
N ARG A 107 11.23 6.29 -0.21
CA ARG A 107 10.58 7.05 -1.28
C ARG A 107 9.08 7.18 -1.06
N VAL A 108 8.39 6.10 -0.72
CA VAL A 108 6.96 6.12 -0.40
C VAL A 108 6.68 7.02 0.80
N ALA A 109 7.44 6.87 1.88
CA ALA A 109 7.28 7.71 3.07
C ALA A 109 7.51 9.20 2.79
N HIS A 110 8.45 9.52 1.89
CA HIS A 110 8.66 10.89 1.44
C HIS A 110 7.47 11.42 0.63
N ALA A 111 7.02 10.68 -0.38
CA ALA A 111 5.87 11.06 -1.20
C ALA A 111 4.61 11.29 -0.36
N LEU A 112 4.32 10.40 0.60
CA LEU A 112 3.18 10.55 1.51
C LEU A 112 3.28 11.82 2.36
N ARG A 113 4.48 12.15 2.87
CA ARG A 113 4.69 13.40 3.61
C ARG A 113 4.49 14.64 2.75
N GLN A 114 4.67 14.55 1.44
CA GLN A 114 4.47 15.67 0.51
C GLN A 114 3.07 15.71 -0.10
N GLY A 115 2.22 14.70 0.15
CA GLY A 115 0.90 14.57 -0.51
C GLY A 115 1.00 14.19 -2.00
N GLU A 116 2.10 13.53 -2.39
CA GLU A 116 2.43 13.19 -3.78
C GLU A 116 2.08 11.73 -4.13
N GLU A 117 1.24 11.05 -3.34
CA GLU A 117 0.90 9.64 -3.56
C GLU A 117 0.27 9.35 -4.92
N TYR A 118 -0.41 10.32 -5.55
CA TYR A 118 -0.95 10.18 -6.91
C TYR A 118 0.12 10.25 -8.01
N GLY A 119 1.31 10.77 -7.69
CA GLY A 119 2.46 10.75 -8.58
C GLY A 119 3.11 9.38 -8.70
N ILE A 120 2.72 8.43 -7.84
CA ILE A 120 3.16 7.03 -7.91
C ILE A 120 2.48 6.37 -9.12
N GLU A 121 3.31 5.76 -9.97
CA GLU A 121 2.90 5.06 -11.18
C GLU A 121 1.84 3.98 -10.87
N GLY A 122 0.77 3.94 -11.66
CA GLY A 122 -0.26 2.91 -11.54
C GLY A 122 0.27 1.54 -11.92
N TYR A 123 -0.16 0.49 -11.23
CA TYR A 123 0.06 -0.88 -11.68
C TYR A 123 -0.82 -1.15 -12.89
N GLN A 124 -0.19 -1.53 -14.00
CA GLN A 124 -0.86 -2.10 -15.15
C GLN A 124 -0.32 -3.51 -15.32
N GLU A 125 -1.21 -4.51 -15.25
CA GLU A 125 -0.84 -5.84 -15.64
C GLU A 125 -0.52 -5.81 -17.15
N ASN A 126 0.69 -6.23 -17.52
CA ASN A 126 1.03 -6.47 -18.92
C ASN A 126 0.18 -7.67 -19.39
N LEU A 127 -1.09 -7.43 -19.72
CA LEU A 127 -1.90 -8.36 -20.47
C LEU A 127 -1.20 -8.51 -21.82
N SER A 128 -0.42 -9.58 -21.94
CA SER A 128 0.06 -10.01 -23.24
C SER A 128 -1.18 -10.13 -24.14
N PRO A 129 -1.22 -9.47 -25.31
CA PRO A 129 -2.33 -9.66 -26.24
C PRO A 129 -2.41 -11.16 -26.53
N ARG A 130 -3.51 -11.79 -26.11
CA ARG A 130 -3.81 -13.16 -26.55
C ARG A 130 -4.15 -13.13 -28.04
#